data_AF-A0A947IZH4-F1
#
_entry.id   AF-A0A947IZH4-F1
#
_cell.length_a   1.000
_cell.length_b   1.000
_cell.length_c   1.000
_cell.angle_alpha   90.00
_cell.angle_beta   90.00
_cell.angle_gamma   90.00
#
_symmetry.space_group_name_H-M   'P 1'
#
loop_
_entity.id
_entity.type
_entity.pdbx_description
1 polymer ?
#
loop_
_entity_poly.entity_id
_entity_poly.type
_entity_poly.pdbx_seq_one_letter_code
_entity_poly.pdbx_strand_id
1 'polypeptide(L)' 'MITTVTLNPALDMTLGVKEFKADDSNRVQWVIKNPGGKGINVSRIVNLLGGLVNTIAFVGGHAGAQLR' A
#
# COMPACT_ATOMS: atom_id res chain seq x y z
N MET A 1 -4.58 -4.11 22.49
CA MET A 1 -3.53 -4.16 21.46
C MET A 1 -3.99 -5.09 20.35
N ILE A 2 -4.14 -4.59 19.12
CA ILE A 2 -4.59 -5.38 17.95
C ILE A 2 -3.36 -5.88 17.20
N THR A 3 -3.40 -7.08 16.63
CA THR A 3 -2.35 -7.57 15.71
C THR A 3 -2.97 -7.91 14.36
N THR A 4 -2.35 -7.43 13.28
CA THR A 4 -2.73 -7.79 11.91
C THR A 4 -1.61 -8.60 11.25
N VAL A 5 -2.02 -9.53 10.39
CA VAL A 5 -1.10 -10.36 9.61
C VAL A 5 -1.42 -10.17 8.12
N THR A 6 -0.40 -9.82 7.33
CA THR A 6 -0.51 -9.71 5.88
C THR A 6 0.51 -10.66 5.23
N LEU A 7 0.05 -11.85 4.86
CA LEU A 7 0.91 -12.88 4.29
C LEU A 7 1.49 -12.50 2.92
N ASN A 8 0.76 -11.68 2.17
CA ASN A 8 1.15 -11.21 0.85
C ASN A 8 0.99 -9.68 0.78
N PRO A 9 1.94 -8.90 1.33
CA PRO A 9 1.85 -7.44 1.26
C PRO A 9 2.19 -6.95 -0.14
N ALA A 10 1.76 -5.74 -0.46
CA ALA A 10 1.96 -5.12 -1.76
C ALA A 10 2.51 -3.71 -1.62
N LEU A 11 3.19 -3.21 -2.64
CA LEU A 11 3.42 -1.79 -2.81
C LEU A 11 2.37 -1.28 -3.80
N ASP A 12 1.29 -0.72 -3.29
CA ASP A 12 0.20 -0.22 -4.12
C ASP A 12 0.64 1.06 -4.80
N MET A 13 0.50 1.12 -6.13
CA MET A 13 0.82 2.29 -6.94
C MET A 13 -0.45 2.87 -7.55
N THR A 14 -0.79 4.09 -7.15
CA THR A 14 -1.84 4.87 -7.80
C THR A 14 -1.18 5.86 -8.76
N LEU A 15 -1.54 5.76 -10.05
CA LEU A 15 -1.03 6.64 -11.10
C LEU A 15 -2.09 7.70 -11.41
N GLY A 16 -1.70 8.96 -11.32
CA GLY A 16 -2.51 10.07 -11.79
C GLY A 16 -2.25 10.34 -13.26
N VAL A 17 -3.30 10.32 -14.07
CA VAL A 17 -3.26 10.69 -15.49
C VAL A 17 -4.32 11.76 -15.76
N LYS A 18 -4.08 12.61 -16.76
CA LYS A 18 -5.05 13.66 -17.14
C LYS A 18 -6.38 13.05 -17.59
N GLU A 19 -6.31 11.97 -18.37
CA GLU A 19 -7.43 11.20 -18.90
C GLU A 19 -6.94 9.77 -19.14
N PHE A 20 -7.77 8.76 -18.85
CA PHE A 20 -7.45 7.37 -19.16
C PHE A 20 -7.95 7.01 -20.55
N LYS A 21 -7.03 6.55 -21.41
CA LYS A 21 -7.32 6.07 -22.76
C LYS A 21 -6.95 4.59 -22.88
N ALA A 22 -7.94 3.75 -23.12
CA ALA A 22 -7.72 2.33 -23.39
C ALA A 22 -7.01 2.15 -24.74
N ASP A 23 -6.14 1.14 -24.83
CA ASP A 23 -5.35 0.81 -26.02
C ASP A 23 -4.42 1.95 -26.53
N ASP A 24 -4.06 2.89 -25.64
CA ASP A 24 -3.15 3.99 -25.93
C ASP A 24 -2.16 4.22 -24.78
N SER A 25 -1.10 4.97 -25.07
CA SER A 25 -0.15 5.45 -24.08
C SER A 25 -0.75 6.51 -23.17
N ASN A 26 -0.64 6.30 -21.86
CA ASN A 26 -1.14 7.24 -20.84
C ASN A 26 0.05 7.90 -20.13
N ARG A 27 0.23 9.22 -20.26
CA ARG A 27 1.31 9.96 -19.57
C ARG A 27 0.95 10.20 -18.11
N VAL A 28 1.74 9.60 -17.22
CA VAL A 28 1.61 9.76 -15.76
C VAL A 28 2.04 11.18 -15.36
N GLN A 29 1.16 11.87 -14.64
CA GLN A 29 1.43 13.21 -14.08
C GLN A 29 2.02 13.13 -12.67
N TRP A 30 1.55 12.16 -11.88
CA TRP A 30 2.03 11.93 -10.53
C TRP A 30 1.82 10.46 -10.14
N VAL A 31 2.57 10.02 -9.12
CA VAL A 31 2.54 8.66 -8.60
C VAL A 31 2.42 8.72 -7.09
N ILE A 32 1.45 8.00 -6.53
CA ILE A 32 1.36 7.75 -5.09
C ILE A 32 1.72 6.28 -4.87
N LYS A 33 2.67 6.02 -3.97
CA LYS A 33 3.05 4.67 -3.54
C LYS A 33 2.63 4.49 -2.09
N ASN A 34 1.90 3.43 -1.79
CA ASN A 34 1.43 3.13 -0.44
C ASN A 34 1.75 1.69 -0.05
N PRO A 35 2.06 1.41 1.22
CA PRO A 35 2.08 0.05 1.74
C PRO A 35 0.68 -0.56 1.67
N GLY A 36 0.52 -1.61 0.87
CA GLY A 36 -0.73 -2.28 0.57
C GLY A 36 -0.81 -3.68 1.18
N GLY A 37 -2.03 -4.21 1.17
CA GLY A 37 -2.36 -5.51 1.75
C GLY A 37 -3.37 -5.39 2.89
N LYS A 38 -4.27 -6.37 3.02
CA LYS A 38 -5.47 -6.23 3.85
C LYS A 38 -5.15 -5.92 5.32
N GLY A 39 -4.22 -6.65 5.94
CA GLY A 39 -3.83 -6.41 7.33
C GLY A 39 -3.14 -5.05 7.51
N ILE A 40 -2.26 -4.66 6.58
CA ILE A 40 -1.62 -3.34 6.56
C ILE A 40 -2.67 -2.21 6.47
N ASN A 41 -3.67 -2.35 5.60
CA ASN A 41 -4.74 -1.37 5.46
C ASN A 41 -5.58 -1.25 6.75
N VAL A 42 -5.92 -2.38 7.38
CA VAL A 42 -6.60 -2.40 8.69
C VAL A 42 -5.75 -1.71 9.75
N SER A 43 -4.45 -2.02 9.84
CA SER A 43 -3.54 -1.36 10.78
C SER A 43 -3.51 0.15 10.59
N ARG A 44 -3.50 0.62 9.33
CA ARG A 44 -3.51 2.05 9.02
C ARG A 44 -4.72 2.76 9.61
N ILE A 45 -5.91 2.15 9.48
CA ILE A 45 -7.15 2.70 10.02
C ILE A 45 -7.18 2.62 11.54
N VAL A 46 -6.75 1.51 12.15
CA VAL A 46 -6.66 1.39 13.62
C VAL A 46 -5.77 2.50 14.19
N ASN A 47 -4.61 2.74 13.59
CA ASN A 47 -3.69 3.79 14.01
C ASN A 47 -4.30 5.19 13.83
N LEU A 48 -4.97 5.45 12.70
CA LEU A 48 -5.65 6.73 12.43
C LEU A 48 -6.73 7.07 13.48
N LEU A 49 -7.42 6.04 13.99
CA LEU A 49 -8.44 6.18 15.02
C LEU A 49 -7.85 6.24 16.45
N GLY A 50 -6.52 6.31 16.60
CA GLY A 50 -5.84 6.39 17.90
C GLY A 50 -5.67 5.05 18.62
N GLY A 51 -5.91 3.93 17.94
CA GLY A 51 -5.73 2.59 18.49
C GLY A 51 -4.28 2.09 18.39
N LEU A 52 -3.90 1.20 19.30
CA LEU A 52 -2.61 0.52 19.27
C LEU A 52 -2.67 -0.77 18.44
N VAL A 53 -1.83 -0.87 17.41
CA VAL A 53 -1.76 -2.01 16.49
C VAL A 53 -0.33 -2.47 16.21
N ASN A 54 -0.13 -3.78 16.18
CA ASN A 54 1.09 -4.43 15.69
C ASN A 54 0.83 -5.02 14.30
N THR A 55 1.73 -4.79 13.35
CA THR A 55 1.57 -5.23 11.95
C THR A 55 2.66 -6.22 11.58
N ILE A 56 2.27 -7.43 11.17
CA ILE A 56 3.19 -8.49 10.75
C ILE A 56 2.98 -8.76 9.26
N ALA A 57 4.05 -8.71 8.47
CA ALA A 57 4.02 -9.04 7.06
C ALA A 57 5.35 -9.65 6.58
N PHE A 58 5.28 -10.52 5.57
CA PHE A 58 6.47 -11.01 4.88
C PHE A 58 6.94 -10.00 3.84
N VAL A 59 8.13 -9.42 4.00
CA VAL A 59 8.69 -8.45 3.06
C VAL A 59 9.98 -8.97 2.45
N GLY A 60 10.21 -8.71 1.16
CA GLY A 60 11.40 -9.16 0.45
C GLY A 60 11.74 -8.31 -0.77
N GLY A 61 13.03 -8.29 -1.13
CA GLY A 61 13.54 -7.56 -2.30
C GLY A 61 13.39 -6.04 -2.22
N HIS A 62 13.59 -5.37 -3.36
CA HIS A 62 13.54 -3.91 -3.46
C HIS A 62 12.16 -3.34 -3.12
N ALA A 63 11.08 -3.99 -3.59
CA ALA A 63 9.71 -3.55 -3.29
C ALA A 63 9.40 -3.68 -1.79
N GLY A 64 9.79 -4.79 -1.14
CA GLY A 64 9.59 -4.98 0.30
C GLY A 64 10.35 -3.97 1.16
N ALA A 65 11.50 -3.47 0.70
CA ALA A 65 12.23 -2.40 1.38
C ALA A 65 11.46 -1.07 1.41
N GLN A 66 10.56 -0.83 0.46
CA GLN A 66 9.70 0.36 0.42
C GLN A 66 8.44 0.23 1.30
N LEU A 67 8.23 -0.91 1.95
CA LEU A 67 7.08 -1.18 2.83
C LEU A 67 7.40 -1.01 4.33
N ARG A 68 8.67 -0.77 4.67
CA ARG A 68 9.15 -0.51 6.03
C ARG A 68 9.12 0.97 6.33
#